data_AF-A0A7S1ADB1-F1
#
_entry.id   AF-A0A7S1ADB1-F1
#
_cell.length_a   1.000
_cell.length_b   1.000
_cell.length_c   1.000
_cell.angle_alpha   90.00
_cell.angle_beta   90.00
_cell.angle_gamma   90.00
#
_symmetry.space_group_name_H-M   'P 1'
#
loop_
_entity.id
_entity.type
_entity.pdbx_description
1 polymer ?
#
loop_
_entity_poly.entity_id
_entity_poly.type
_entity_poly.pdbx_seq_one_letter_code
_entity_poly.pdbx_strand_id
1 'polypeptide(L)'
;MYTNFGGSGFSVGLTVMALVFILGPVSGAHVNPAVSTTMLATNNIDVQGFVAYVACQLLGASAAGALLFFGILGDVPPGGSVGAGDLTKALLAEFLYTLMLCVVALHTAVASSSQGHAGVAIGFVIVVGAVCVGGVSGGSFNPAVTSSFLFQTKSFPWTWFVSYIVVQLLAACVAAFLFKLTTNDLGSISVNELVRKVVAEFLGTFWFLLAICLSPTGFPGLFIVGAVLSCLVYTFADVSGSNFNPAVSLAMLVDGKLTVIEFLSFVCTQLISAVLAFGTAHYINGGDWKRVAGEGHTVSQEMVAEAFGTFVLVFTILSVTKSAYLSEHFGWAIGVAVMAGAGSQGSISGGSLNPSITFAAAVGDLDRKYTYLGYVFAELVGSLVAWVAFKCVNLESFSDLKSVNAREFQVLLE
;
A
#
# COMPACT_ATOMS: atom_id res chain seq x y z
N MET A 1 28.69 -6.90 -6.07
CA MET A 1 27.55 -7.83 -6.26
C MET A 1 26.42 -7.62 -5.24
N TYR A 2 26.65 -6.98 -4.08
CA TYR A 2 25.66 -6.79 -3.01
C TYR A 2 24.97 -5.41 -2.98
N THR A 3 25.12 -4.57 -4.01
CA THR A 3 24.60 -3.18 -4.02
C THR A 3 23.24 -3.01 -4.70
N ASN A 4 22.59 -4.10 -5.13
CA ASN A 4 21.22 -4.02 -5.61
C ASN A 4 20.25 -4.00 -4.40
N PHE A 5 19.90 -2.81 -3.92
CA PHE A 5 18.86 -2.59 -2.89
C PHE A 5 17.54 -3.31 -3.23
N GLY A 6 17.25 -3.46 -4.52
CA GLY A 6 16.13 -4.27 -5.00
C GLY A 6 16.19 -5.73 -4.57
N GLY A 7 17.36 -6.39 -4.59
CA GLY A 7 17.49 -7.79 -4.18
C GLY A 7 17.44 -7.98 -2.66
N SER A 8 18.09 -7.09 -1.91
CA SER A 8 18.09 -7.14 -0.44
C SER A 8 16.70 -6.85 0.14
N GLY A 9 15.96 -5.87 -0.40
CA GLY A 9 14.62 -5.53 0.09
C GLY A 9 13.61 -6.67 0.00
N PHE A 10 13.62 -7.40 -1.12
CA PHE A 10 12.78 -8.60 -1.28
C PHE A 10 13.12 -9.68 -0.27
N SER A 11 14.42 -9.96 -0.07
CA SER A 11 14.83 -10.98 0.91
C SER A 11 14.35 -10.65 2.33
N VAL A 12 14.53 -9.40 2.79
CA VAL A 12 14.12 -9.00 4.15
C VAL A 12 12.60 -9.10 4.31
N GLY A 13 11.83 -8.57 3.37
CA GLY A 13 10.36 -8.62 3.45
C GLY A 13 9.81 -10.04 3.39
N LEU A 14 10.36 -10.92 2.54
CA LEU A 14 9.95 -12.33 2.47
C LEU A 14 10.40 -13.12 3.71
N THR A 15 11.56 -12.82 4.30
CA THR A 15 11.98 -13.40 5.58
C THR A 15 11.02 -13.02 6.70
N VAL A 16 10.64 -11.74 6.82
CA VAL A 16 9.69 -11.32 7.84
C VAL A 16 8.31 -11.93 7.59
N MET A 17 7.85 -12.02 6.34
CA MET A 17 6.62 -12.75 5.99
C MET A 17 6.65 -14.19 6.50
N ALA A 18 7.72 -14.94 6.24
CA ALA A 18 7.87 -16.30 6.73
C ALA A 18 7.89 -16.37 8.26
N LEU A 19 8.61 -15.45 8.92
CA LEU A 19 8.64 -15.38 10.39
C LEU A 19 7.27 -15.08 10.99
N VAL A 20 6.46 -14.22 10.36
CA VAL A 20 5.09 -13.95 10.82
C VAL A 20 4.22 -15.19 10.70
N PHE A 21 4.33 -15.96 9.61
CA PHE A 21 3.58 -17.22 9.49
C PHE A 21 4.01 -18.29 10.49
N ILE A 22 5.31 -18.39 10.79
CA ILE A 22 5.85 -19.42 11.68
C ILE A 22 5.65 -19.04 13.16
N LEU A 23 5.96 -17.80 13.51
CA LEU A 23 6.04 -17.34 14.90
C LEU A 23 4.80 -16.55 15.33
N GLY A 24 3.93 -16.13 14.41
CA GLY A 24 2.70 -15.39 14.71
C GLY A 24 1.83 -16.09 15.76
N PRO A 25 1.53 -17.41 15.62
CA PRO A 25 0.76 -18.15 16.62
C PRO A 25 1.45 -18.29 17.99
N VAL A 26 2.76 -18.07 18.08
CA VAL A 26 3.54 -18.24 19.31
C VAL A 26 3.75 -16.91 20.03
N SER A 27 4.09 -15.84 19.30
CA SER A 27 4.54 -14.56 19.86
C SER A 27 3.95 -13.33 19.14
N GLY A 28 3.05 -13.51 18.18
CA GLY A 28 2.62 -12.43 17.29
C GLY A 28 3.72 -11.91 16.34
N ALA A 29 4.92 -12.50 16.40
CA ALA A 29 6.05 -12.21 15.51
C ALA A 29 6.37 -10.71 15.33
N HIS A 30 6.34 -9.90 16.40
CA HIS A 30 6.54 -8.45 16.28
C HIS A 30 7.89 -8.09 15.63
N VAL A 31 8.96 -8.83 15.97
CA VAL A 31 10.37 -8.72 15.49
C VAL A 31 10.91 -7.28 15.26
N ASN A 32 10.30 -6.29 15.90
CA ASN A 32 10.52 -4.86 15.69
C ASN A 32 10.06 -4.11 16.95
N PRO A 33 10.95 -3.34 17.62
CA PRO A 33 10.57 -2.54 18.78
C PRO A 33 9.49 -1.51 18.47
N ALA A 34 9.44 -0.93 17.27
CA ALA A 34 8.40 0.01 16.87
C ALA A 34 7.02 -0.67 16.80
N VAL A 35 6.94 -1.89 16.27
CA VAL A 35 5.71 -2.71 16.29
C VAL A 35 5.35 -3.09 17.73
N SER A 36 6.34 -3.43 18.56
CA SER A 36 6.08 -3.73 19.99
C SER A 36 5.57 -2.49 20.73
N THR A 37 6.06 -1.28 20.39
CA THR A 37 5.55 -0.01 20.91
C THR A 37 4.10 0.22 20.52
N THR A 38 3.70 -0.10 19.28
CA THR A 38 2.29 0.03 18.90
C THR A 38 1.40 -0.94 19.65
N MET A 39 1.87 -2.18 19.88
CA MET A 39 1.13 -3.18 20.65
C MET A 39 0.94 -2.74 22.11
N LEU A 40 1.96 -2.13 22.72
CA LEU A 40 1.84 -1.54 24.06
C LEU A 40 0.85 -0.36 24.06
N ALA A 41 0.99 0.57 23.11
CA ALA A 41 0.14 1.77 23.01
C ALA A 41 -1.34 1.45 22.70
N THR A 42 -1.61 0.27 22.16
CA THR A 42 -2.96 -0.25 21.88
C THR A 42 -3.43 -1.28 22.91
N ASN A 43 -2.70 -1.46 24.02
CA ASN A 43 -3.02 -2.41 25.10
C ASN A 43 -3.08 -3.88 24.68
N ASN A 44 -2.41 -4.25 23.60
CA ASN A 44 -2.31 -5.63 23.13
C ASN A 44 -1.15 -6.42 23.78
N ILE A 45 -0.22 -5.73 24.45
CA ILE A 45 0.79 -6.31 25.34
C ILE A 45 0.92 -5.46 26.60
N ASP A 46 1.35 -6.08 27.69
CA ASP A 46 1.68 -5.37 28.93
C ASP A 46 3.13 -4.84 28.92
N VAL A 47 3.49 -4.08 29.95
CA VAL A 47 4.83 -3.47 30.06
C VAL A 47 5.93 -4.53 30.17
N GLN A 48 5.67 -5.63 30.89
CA GLN A 48 6.65 -6.71 31.06
C GLN A 48 6.91 -7.42 29.73
N GLY A 49 5.84 -7.75 28.99
CA GLY A 49 5.90 -8.26 27.64
C GLY A 49 6.66 -7.31 26.72
N PHE A 50 6.32 -6.03 26.70
CA PHE A 50 7.02 -5.03 25.89
C PHE A 50 8.54 -5.03 26.15
N VAL A 51 8.96 -4.95 27.42
CA VAL A 51 10.38 -4.94 27.78
C VAL A 51 11.08 -6.23 27.33
N ALA A 52 10.46 -7.40 27.54
CA ALA A 52 11.02 -8.67 27.12
C ALA A 52 11.18 -8.77 25.60
N TYR A 53 10.16 -8.35 24.83
CA TYR A 53 10.21 -8.34 23.36
C TYR A 53 11.32 -7.45 22.85
N VAL A 54 11.38 -6.19 23.33
CA VAL A 54 12.40 -5.23 22.90
C VAL A 54 13.80 -5.72 23.25
N ALA A 55 14.01 -6.26 24.45
CA ALA A 55 15.31 -6.82 24.85
C ALA A 55 15.74 -7.97 23.92
N CYS A 56 14.87 -8.95 23.67
CA CYS A 56 15.18 -10.07 22.78
C CYS A 56 15.44 -9.62 21.34
N GLN A 57 14.67 -8.66 20.82
CA GLN A 57 14.83 -8.12 19.48
C GLN A 57 16.19 -7.39 19.33
N LEU A 58 16.56 -6.56 20.30
CA LEU A 58 17.85 -5.87 20.31
C LEU A 58 19.03 -6.84 20.43
N LEU A 59 18.92 -7.87 21.28
CA LEU A 59 19.95 -8.90 21.42
C LEU A 59 20.12 -9.71 20.12
N GLY A 60 19.02 -10.16 19.50
CA GLY A 60 19.06 -10.88 18.24
C GLY A 60 19.67 -10.05 17.10
N ALA A 61 19.28 -8.77 17.00
CA ALA A 61 19.82 -7.87 15.99
C ALA A 61 21.31 -7.53 16.24
N SER A 62 21.72 -7.35 17.49
CA SER A 62 23.13 -7.15 17.85
C SER A 62 23.98 -8.37 17.52
N ALA A 63 23.47 -9.58 17.80
CA ALA A 63 24.14 -10.83 17.45
C ALA A 63 24.26 -11.00 15.93
N ALA A 64 23.22 -10.67 15.16
CA ALA A 64 23.27 -10.70 13.70
C ALA A 64 24.29 -9.69 13.14
N GLY A 65 24.31 -8.46 13.65
CA GLY A 65 25.30 -7.44 13.27
C GLY A 65 26.74 -7.89 13.56
N ALA A 66 26.99 -8.43 14.76
CA ALA A 66 28.29 -8.96 15.15
C ALA A 66 28.71 -10.18 14.29
N LEU A 67 27.78 -11.07 13.96
CA LEU A 67 28.04 -12.21 13.08
C LEU A 67 28.46 -11.75 11.68
N LEU A 68 27.78 -10.74 11.12
CA LEU A 68 28.17 -10.14 9.84
C LEU A 68 29.58 -9.56 9.91
N PHE A 69 29.89 -8.81 10.98
CA PHE A 69 31.19 -8.16 11.14
C PHE A 69 32.34 -9.17 11.35
N PHE A 70 32.22 -10.06 12.33
CA PHE A 70 33.32 -10.96 12.71
C PHE A 70 33.36 -12.26 11.88
N GLY A 71 32.23 -12.70 11.33
CA GLY A 71 32.08 -14.03 10.76
C GLY A 71 31.92 -14.10 9.25
N ILE A 72 31.40 -13.05 8.59
CA ILE A 72 30.99 -13.15 7.18
C ILE A 72 31.62 -12.07 6.29
N LEU A 73 31.40 -10.79 6.59
CA LEU A 73 31.67 -9.69 5.65
C LEU A 73 32.76 -8.72 6.13
N GLY A 74 33.08 -8.68 7.43
CA GLY A 74 33.98 -7.65 7.97
C GLY A 74 33.27 -6.32 8.22
N ASP A 75 34.05 -5.24 8.29
CA ASP A 75 33.56 -3.88 8.49
C ASP A 75 32.84 -3.37 7.22
N VAL A 76 31.52 -3.53 7.19
CA VAL A 76 30.68 -3.11 6.07
C VAL A 76 29.62 -2.13 6.59
N PRO A 77 29.66 -0.86 6.15
CA PRO A 77 28.64 0.12 6.49
C PRO A 77 27.23 -0.34 6.05
N PRO A 78 26.17 0.11 6.72
CA PRO A 78 24.81 -0.12 6.25
C PRO A 78 24.62 0.42 4.83
N GLY A 79 23.77 -0.24 4.06
CA GLY A 79 23.47 0.17 2.69
C GLY A 79 22.74 1.51 2.60
N GLY A 80 22.77 2.11 1.42
CA GLY A 80 22.05 3.31 1.04
C GLY A 80 22.99 4.51 1.17
N SER A 81 22.39 5.70 1.27
CA SER A 81 23.13 6.92 1.61
C SER A 81 23.27 7.09 3.13
N VAL A 82 23.15 6.01 3.91
CA VAL A 82 23.16 6.07 5.38
C VAL A 82 24.51 6.56 5.88
N GLY A 83 24.50 7.60 6.72
CA GLY A 83 25.70 8.20 7.28
C GLY A 83 26.43 9.20 6.36
N ALA A 84 26.04 9.29 5.09
CA ALA A 84 26.70 10.15 4.09
C ALA A 84 25.73 11.01 3.26
N GLY A 85 24.44 10.69 3.27
CA GLY A 85 23.38 11.38 2.52
C GLY A 85 22.64 12.45 3.32
N ASP A 86 21.53 12.91 2.76
CA ASP A 86 20.66 13.89 3.40
C ASP A 86 19.86 13.24 4.55
N LEU A 87 20.25 13.58 5.78
CA LEU A 87 19.62 13.05 6.99
C LEU A 87 18.12 13.39 7.05
N THR A 88 17.68 14.56 6.58
CA THR A 88 16.26 14.93 6.64
C THR A 88 15.42 14.06 5.72
N LYS A 89 15.90 13.79 4.50
CA LYS A 89 15.23 12.86 3.57
C LYS A 89 15.20 11.44 4.12
N ALA A 90 16.30 11.00 4.72
CA ALA A 90 16.38 9.69 5.36
C ALA A 90 15.41 9.55 6.54
N LEU A 91 15.32 10.56 7.42
CA LEU A 91 14.38 10.55 8.55
C LEU A 91 12.92 10.60 8.09
N LEU A 92 12.60 11.34 7.03
CA LEU A 92 11.26 11.35 6.44
C LEU A 92 10.90 9.96 5.88
N ALA A 93 11.82 9.31 5.17
CA ALA A 93 11.64 7.96 4.66
C ALA A 93 11.43 6.93 5.79
N GLU A 94 12.27 6.97 6.82
CA GLU A 94 12.12 6.09 8.00
C GLU A 94 10.79 6.33 8.72
N PHE A 95 10.39 7.60 8.90
CA PHE A 95 9.10 7.94 9.51
C PHE A 95 7.93 7.33 8.73
N LEU A 96 7.85 7.61 7.42
CA LEU A 96 6.69 7.26 6.60
C LEU A 96 6.51 5.75 6.43
N TYR A 97 7.60 4.99 6.29
CA TYR A 97 7.53 3.54 6.09
C TYR A 97 7.50 2.76 7.41
N THR A 98 8.06 3.27 8.52
CA THR A 98 7.74 2.72 9.85
C THR A 98 6.28 2.97 10.21
N LEU A 99 5.74 4.16 9.90
CA LEU A 99 4.34 4.49 10.12
C LEU A 99 3.44 3.51 9.36
N MET A 100 3.72 3.31 8.06
CA MET A 100 3.00 2.34 7.23
C MET A 100 3.09 0.93 7.82
N LEU A 101 4.30 0.46 8.16
CA LEU A 101 4.52 -0.88 8.73
C LEU A 101 3.70 -1.10 9.99
N CYS A 102 3.71 -0.14 10.92
CA CYS A 102 2.98 -0.23 12.18
C CYS A 102 1.46 -0.16 11.97
N VAL A 103 0.96 0.68 11.06
CA VAL A 103 -0.47 0.73 10.71
C VAL A 103 -0.92 -0.61 10.10
N VAL A 104 -0.17 -1.13 9.13
CA VAL A 104 -0.46 -2.43 8.50
C VAL A 104 -0.43 -3.55 9.54
N ALA A 105 0.58 -3.58 10.41
CA ALA A 105 0.69 -4.59 11.45
C ALA A 105 -0.53 -4.57 12.39
N LEU A 106 -0.95 -3.39 12.88
CA LEU A 106 -2.11 -3.29 13.76
C LEU A 106 -3.42 -3.72 13.06
N HIS A 107 -3.71 -3.21 11.86
CA HIS A 107 -4.95 -3.56 11.17
C HIS A 107 -5.01 -5.03 10.77
N THR A 108 -3.91 -5.59 10.29
CA THR A 108 -3.91 -6.96 9.78
C THR A 108 -3.74 -7.99 10.89
N ALA A 109 -2.96 -7.72 11.94
CA ALA A 109 -2.74 -8.68 13.02
C ALA A 109 -3.75 -8.55 14.19
N VAL A 110 -4.31 -7.35 14.43
CA VAL A 110 -5.19 -7.10 15.61
C VAL A 110 -6.67 -6.99 15.23
N ALA A 111 -7.03 -6.23 14.19
CA ALA A 111 -8.44 -5.86 13.89
C ALA A 111 -9.29 -6.92 13.14
N SER A 112 -8.84 -8.18 13.12
CA SER A 112 -9.65 -9.41 13.00
C SER A 112 -10.36 -9.84 11.69
N SER A 113 -10.36 -9.13 10.55
CA SER A 113 -10.84 -9.73 9.26
C SER A 113 -9.74 -10.39 8.41
N SER A 114 -8.51 -9.86 8.51
CA SER A 114 -7.40 -10.19 7.60
C SER A 114 -6.21 -10.84 8.32
N GLN A 115 -6.43 -11.41 9.51
CA GLN A 115 -5.38 -12.03 10.33
C GLN A 115 -4.63 -13.15 9.59
N GLY A 116 -5.31 -13.92 8.74
CA GLY A 116 -4.67 -14.92 7.88
C GLY A 116 -3.67 -14.34 6.86
N HIS A 117 -3.77 -13.04 6.55
CA HIS A 117 -2.97 -12.35 5.55
C HIS A 117 -1.97 -11.36 6.15
N ALA A 118 -1.88 -11.26 7.48
CA ALA A 118 -0.97 -10.35 8.16
C ALA A 118 0.49 -10.55 7.72
N GLY A 119 0.94 -11.79 7.58
CA GLY A 119 2.29 -12.09 7.09
C GLY A 119 2.55 -11.53 5.69
N VAL A 120 1.59 -11.68 4.76
CA VAL A 120 1.69 -11.14 3.39
C VAL A 120 1.75 -9.62 3.41
N ALA A 121 0.82 -8.98 4.13
CA ALA A 121 0.72 -7.53 4.17
C ALA A 121 1.96 -6.89 4.81
N ILE A 122 2.40 -7.40 5.97
CA ILE A 122 3.59 -6.92 6.69
C ILE A 122 4.85 -7.12 5.83
N GLY A 123 5.02 -8.30 5.22
CA GLY A 123 6.15 -8.58 4.34
C GLY A 123 6.22 -7.64 3.15
N PHE A 124 5.09 -7.38 2.49
CA PHE A 124 5.04 -6.46 1.35
C PHE A 124 5.33 -5.02 1.72
N VAL A 125 4.88 -4.51 2.87
CA VAL A 125 5.26 -3.15 3.30
C VAL A 125 6.79 -3.02 3.41
N ILE A 126 7.45 -4.06 3.93
CA ILE A 126 8.92 -4.07 4.06
C ILE A 126 9.58 -4.11 2.67
N VAL A 127 9.11 -4.95 1.74
CA VAL A 127 9.63 -4.96 0.35
C VAL A 127 9.43 -3.59 -0.31
N VAL A 128 8.23 -3.02 -0.22
CA VAL A 128 7.86 -1.72 -0.78
C VAL A 128 8.78 -0.62 -0.23
N GLY A 129 8.92 -0.52 1.10
CA GLY A 129 9.79 0.49 1.72
C GLY A 129 11.25 0.30 1.33
N ALA A 130 11.77 -0.93 1.38
CA ALA A 130 13.16 -1.19 1.06
C ALA A 130 13.50 -0.87 -0.40
N VAL A 131 12.59 -1.13 -1.34
CA VAL A 131 12.79 -0.81 -2.76
C VAL A 131 12.61 0.68 -3.03
N CYS A 132 11.62 1.33 -2.42
CA CYS A 132 11.31 2.75 -2.67
C CYS A 132 12.33 3.70 -2.03
N VAL A 133 12.78 3.42 -0.81
CA VAL A 133 13.61 4.36 -0.03
C VAL A 133 14.87 3.73 0.56
N GLY A 134 15.17 2.46 0.29
CA GLY A 134 16.39 1.81 0.77
C GLY A 134 17.68 2.52 0.33
N GLY A 135 17.70 3.07 -0.88
CA GLY A 135 18.84 3.89 -1.35
C GLY A 135 18.99 5.23 -0.60
N VAL A 136 17.90 5.73 0.01
CA VAL A 136 17.84 7.01 0.72
C VAL A 136 18.17 6.82 2.19
N SER A 137 17.46 5.94 2.89
CA SER A 137 17.55 5.77 4.34
C SER A 137 18.19 4.45 4.79
N GLY A 138 18.51 3.54 3.87
CA GLY A 138 18.89 2.16 4.20
C GLY A 138 17.70 1.25 4.50
N GLY A 139 16.48 1.81 4.63
CA GLY A 139 15.24 1.06 4.80
C GLY A 139 15.19 0.23 6.09
N SER A 140 15.59 0.82 7.22
CA SER A 140 15.66 0.11 8.50
C SER A 140 14.26 -0.20 9.04
N PHE A 141 13.43 0.83 9.14
CA PHE A 141 12.05 0.84 9.63
C PHE A 141 11.84 0.17 11.00
N ASN A 142 12.92 -0.10 11.73
CA ASN A 142 12.95 -1.00 12.85
C ASN A 142 14.10 -0.60 13.79
N PRO A 143 13.82 -0.20 15.04
CA PRO A 143 14.87 0.16 15.99
C PRO A 143 15.89 -0.96 16.25
N ALA A 144 15.51 -2.24 16.14
CA ALA A 144 16.44 -3.35 16.25
C ALA A 144 17.38 -3.44 15.04
N VAL A 145 16.88 -3.26 13.81
CA VAL A 145 17.73 -3.19 12.61
C VAL A 145 18.67 -2.00 12.70
N THR A 146 18.19 -0.82 13.11
CA THR A 146 19.02 0.37 13.35
C THR A 146 20.12 0.09 14.37
N SER A 147 19.79 -0.64 15.45
CA SER A 147 20.76 -1.01 16.49
C SER A 147 21.79 -2.01 16.02
N SER A 148 21.46 -2.89 15.07
CA SER A 148 22.42 -3.83 14.48
C SER A 148 23.59 -3.13 13.78
N PHE A 149 23.38 -1.93 13.25
CA PHE A 149 24.43 -1.17 12.55
C PHE A 149 25.59 -0.77 13.46
N LEU A 150 25.36 -0.59 14.75
CA LEU A 150 26.42 -0.34 15.76
C LEU A 150 27.38 -1.53 15.91
N PHE A 151 26.93 -2.74 15.56
CA PHE A 151 27.72 -3.96 15.62
C PHE A 151 28.19 -4.43 14.25
N GLN A 152 27.65 -3.86 13.16
CA GLN A 152 27.99 -4.18 11.78
C GLN A 152 29.15 -3.33 11.23
N THR A 153 29.38 -2.14 11.77
CA THR A 153 30.48 -1.27 11.34
C THR A 153 31.08 -0.47 12.49
N LYS A 154 32.38 -0.15 12.39
CA LYS A 154 33.07 0.69 13.39
C LYS A 154 32.69 2.17 13.31
N SER A 155 32.10 2.61 12.21
CA SER A 155 31.97 4.03 11.88
C SER A 155 30.52 4.51 11.75
N PHE A 156 29.55 3.83 12.37
CA PHE A 156 28.15 4.25 12.30
C PHE A 156 27.94 5.56 13.08
N PRO A 157 27.46 6.65 12.46
CA PRO A 157 27.31 7.93 13.15
C PRO A 157 26.23 7.89 14.23
N TRP A 158 26.57 8.31 15.46
CA TRP A 158 25.62 8.38 16.58
C TRP A 158 24.42 9.29 16.32
N THR A 159 24.61 10.35 15.55
CA THR A 159 23.51 11.25 15.15
C THR A 159 22.45 10.50 14.34
N TRP A 160 22.88 9.71 13.36
CA TRP A 160 21.98 8.87 12.54
C TRP A 160 21.30 7.81 13.40
N PHE A 161 22.05 7.13 14.27
CA PHE A 161 21.49 6.14 15.19
C PHE A 161 20.36 6.73 16.03
N VAL A 162 20.63 7.78 16.80
CA VAL A 162 19.64 8.37 17.72
C VAL A 162 18.45 8.92 16.95
N SER A 163 18.67 9.63 15.85
CA SER A 163 17.58 10.21 15.06
C SER A 163 16.68 9.13 14.44
N TYR A 164 17.23 8.00 13.99
CA TYR A 164 16.44 6.88 13.47
C TYR A 164 15.58 6.25 14.55
N ILE A 165 16.15 5.95 15.73
CA ILE A 165 15.40 5.37 16.85
C ILE A 165 14.22 6.28 17.23
N VAL A 166 14.47 7.59 17.38
CA VAL A 166 13.43 8.56 17.73
C VAL A 166 12.33 8.62 16.68
N VAL A 167 12.69 8.72 15.40
CA VAL A 167 11.69 8.88 14.33
C VAL A 167 10.84 7.61 14.13
N GLN A 168 11.45 6.43 14.27
CA GLN A 168 10.76 5.14 14.17
C GLN A 168 9.77 4.94 15.34
N LEU A 169 10.16 5.32 16.56
CA LEU A 169 9.26 5.26 17.73
C LEU A 169 8.15 6.31 17.65
N LEU A 170 8.44 7.51 17.13
CA LEU A 170 7.42 8.53 16.87
C LEU A 170 6.39 8.02 15.86
N ALA A 171 6.85 7.40 14.76
CA ALA A 171 5.98 6.78 13.77
C ALA A 171 5.09 5.69 14.38
N ALA A 172 5.61 4.87 15.30
CA ALA A 172 4.82 3.89 16.04
C ALA A 172 3.71 4.53 16.88
N CYS A 173 4.02 5.61 17.63
CA CYS A 173 3.00 6.32 18.41
C CYS A 173 1.89 6.91 17.52
N VAL A 174 2.26 7.49 16.37
CA VAL A 174 1.29 8.01 15.40
C VAL A 174 0.46 6.87 14.78
N ALA A 175 1.07 5.73 14.46
CA ALA A 175 0.36 4.55 13.96
C ALA A 175 -0.70 4.05 14.96
N ALA A 176 -0.36 3.96 16.24
CA ALA A 176 -1.29 3.54 17.29
C ALA A 176 -2.48 4.50 17.42
N PHE A 177 -2.25 5.81 17.30
CA PHE A 177 -3.32 6.80 17.27
C PHE A 177 -4.21 6.65 16.04
N LEU A 178 -3.62 6.52 14.84
CA LEU A 178 -4.37 6.36 13.59
C LEU A 178 -5.20 5.07 13.58
N PHE A 179 -4.66 3.97 14.12
CA PHE A 179 -5.38 2.73 14.32
C PHE A 179 -6.61 2.96 15.20
N LYS A 180 -6.44 3.49 16.41
CA LYS A 180 -7.56 3.79 17.32
C LYS A 180 -8.59 4.73 16.69
N LEU A 181 -8.15 5.75 15.96
CA LEU A 181 -9.06 6.65 15.25
C LEU A 181 -9.88 5.89 14.20
N THR A 182 -9.23 5.10 13.35
CA THR A 182 -9.87 4.38 12.24
C THR A 182 -10.65 3.15 12.66
N THR A 183 -10.39 2.57 13.84
CA THR A 183 -11.19 1.48 14.43
C THR A 183 -12.24 1.96 15.44
N ASN A 184 -12.36 3.27 15.65
CA ASN A 184 -13.27 3.88 16.62
C ASN A 184 -13.00 3.47 18.09
N ASP A 185 -11.73 3.32 18.44
CA ASP A 185 -11.24 2.93 19.77
C ASP A 185 -10.47 4.08 20.47
N LEU A 186 -10.98 5.31 20.37
CA LEU A 186 -10.44 6.49 21.09
C LEU A 186 -11.04 6.65 22.50
N GLY A 187 -11.37 5.53 23.15
CA GLY A 187 -11.96 5.52 24.49
C GLY A 187 -13.37 6.11 24.50
N SER A 188 -13.58 7.25 25.16
CA SER A 188 -14.89 7.88 25.28
C SER A 188 -15.32 8.70 24.06
N ILE A 189 -14.40 8.95 23.11
CA ILE A 189 -14.67 9.74 21.91
C ILE A 189 -15.14 8.80 20.80
N SER A 190 -16.43 8.93 20.44
CA SER A 190 -16.96 8.29 19.24
C SER A 190 -16.58 9.09 18.00
N VAL A 191 -15.89 8.46 17.06
CA VAL A 191 -15.45 9.04 15.79
C VAL A 191 -16.50 8.79 14.73
N ASN A 192 -16.87 9.85 14.01
CA ASN A 192 -17.79 9.76 12.89
C ASN A 192 -17.29 8.78 11.82
N GLU A 193 -18.19 7.95 11.30
CA GLU A 193 -17.86 6.91 10.32
C GLU A 193 -17.23 7.47 9.04
N LEU A 194 -17.77 8.55 8.49
CA LEU A 194 -17.22 9.21 7.31
C LEU A 194 -15.79 9.70 7.55
N VAL A 195 -15.51 10.23 8.74
CA VAL A 195 -14.15 10.67 9.11
C VAL A 195 -13.18 9.49 9.11
N ARG A 196 -13.57 8.35 9.69
CA ARG A 196 -12.74 7.13 9.70
C ARG A 196 -12.42 6.67 8.28
N LYS A 197 -13.45 6.60 7.43
CA LYS A 197 -13.36 6.21 6.03
C LYS A 197 -12.45 7.15 5.23
N VAL A 198 -12.63 8.46 5.39
CA VAL A 198 -11.81 9.49 4.73
C VAL A 198 -10.35 9.41 5.16
N VAL A 199 -10.05 9.19 6.46
CA VAL A 199 -8.66 9.01 6.92
C VAL A 199 -8.03 7.77 6.29
N ALA A 200 -8.75 6.65 6.22
CA ALA A 200 -8.26 5.44 5.57
C ALA A 200 -8.00 5.65 4.06
N GLU A 201 -8.91 6.30 3.35
CA GLU A 201 -8.72 6.65 1.93
C GLU A 201 -7.53 7.61 1.73
N PHE A 202 -7.34 8.55 2.65
CA PHE A 202 -6.20 9.47 2.60
C PHE A 202 -4.88 8.71 2.70
N LEU A 203 -4.72 7.90 3.74
CA LEU A 203 -3.50 7.15 4.04
C LEU A 203 -3.19 6.13 2.95
N GLY A 204 -4.19 5.35 2.54
CA GLY A 204 -4.02 4.35 1.49
C GLY A 204 -3.66 4.97 0.15
N THR A 205 -4.36 6.03 -0.28
CA THR A 205 -4.01 6.73 -1.53
C THR A 205 -2.62 7.35 -1.46
N PHE A 206 -2.26 7.96 -0.32
CA PHE A 206 -0.95 8.59 -0.14
C PHE A 206 0.19 7.57 -0.26
N TRP A 207 0.15 6.46 0.47
CA TRP A 207 1.21 5.44 0.40
C TRP A 207 1.22 4.69 -0.92
N PHE A 208 0.04 4.42 -1.50
CA PHE A 208 -0.04 3.78 -2.81
C PHE A 208 0.66 4.62 -3.88
N LEU A 209 0.34 5.91 -3.96
CA LEU A 209 0.93 6.82 -4.96
C LEU A 209 2.38 7.16 -4.65
N LEU A 210 2.75 7.30 -3.37
CA LEU A 210 4.13 7.54 -2.96
C LEU A 210 5.02 6.38 -3.40
N ALA A 211 4.56 5.13 -3.20
CA ALA A 211 5.29 3.95 -3.65
C ALA A 211 5.44 3.90 -5.17
N ILE A 212 4.39 4.25 -5.94
CA ILE A 212 4.48 4.35 -7.41
C ILE A 212 5.56 5.35 -7.82
N CYS A 213 5.56 6.55 -7.21
CA CYS A 213 6.49 7.62 -7.56
C CYS A 213 7.96 7.31 -7.18
N LEU A 214 8.17 6.55 -6.11
CA LEU A 214 9.50 6.18 -5.61
C LEU A 214 10.01 4.84 -6.17
N SER A 215 9.14 4.04 -6.78
CA SER A 215 9.52 2.73 -7.31
C SER A 215 10.41 2.83 -8.56
N PRO A 216 11.34 1.87 -8.76
CA PRO A 216 12.14 1.80 -9.98
C PRO A 216 11.28 1.41 -11.19
N THR A 217 11.75 1.68 -12.41
CA THR A 217 11.07 1.24 -13.63
C THR A 217 11.13 -0.27 -13.85
N GLY A 218 10.22 -0.81 -14.68
CA GLY A 218 10.21 -2.22 -15.07
C GLY A 218 9.51 -3.13 -14.05
N PHE A 219 9.77 -4.44 -14.15
CA PHE A 219 9.07 -5.44 -13.33
C PHE A 219 9.17 -5.21 -11.81
N PRO A 220 10.33 -4.82 -11.23
CA PRO A 220 10.40 -4.52 -9.80
C PRO A 220 9.41 -3.41 -9.38
N GLY A 221 9.28 -2.35 -10.18
CA GLY A 221 8.31 -1.28 -9.94
C GLY A 221 6.87 -1.77 -10.01
N LEU A 222 6.53 -2.53 -11.06
CA LEU A 222 5.21 -3.13 -11.22
C LEU A 222 4.84 -4.03 -10.04
N PHE A 223 5.80 -4.82 -9.55
CA PHE A 223 5.61 -5.62 -8.33
C PHE A 223 5.36 -4.73 -7.12
N ILE A 224 6.10 -3.62 -6.95
CA ILE A 224 5.86 -2.66 -5.86
C ILE A 224 4.43 -2.12 -5.93
N VAL A 225 3.94 -1.70 -7.11
CA VAL A 225 2.57 -1.20 -7.28
C VAL A 225 1.54 -2.24 -6.83
N GLY A 226 1.69 -3.50 -7.24
CA GLY A 226 0.81 -4.58 -6.80
C GLY A 226 0.90 -4.86 -5.30
N ALA A 227 2.12 -4.97 -4.78
CA ALA A 227 2.40 -5.30 -3.38
C ALA A 227 1.90 -4.22 -2.40
N VAL A 228 2.10 -2.93 -2.73
CA VAL A 228 1.60 -1.82 -1.91
C VAL A 228 0.07 -1.75 -1.93
N LEU A 229 -0.57 -2.00 -3.08
CA LEU A 229 -2.03 -2.05 -3.13
C LEU A 229 -2.58 -3.22 -2.33
N SER A 230 -1.99 -4.42 -2.46
CA SER A 230 -2.40 -5.59 -1.69
C SER A 230 -2.33 -5.36 -0.19
N CYS A 231 -1.22 -4.83 0.34
CA CYS A 231 -1.11 -4.62 1.78
C CYS A 231 -2.08 -3.56 2.29
N LEU A 232 -2.30 -2.47 1.54
CA LEU A 232 -3.23 -1.42 1.93
C LEU A 232 -4.70 -1.87 1.86
N VAL A 233 -5.05 -2.71 0.90
CA VAL A 233 -6.38 -3.35 0.83
C VAL A 233 -6.61 -4.25 2.05
N TYR A 234 -5.66 -5.11 2.41
CA TYR A 234 -5.77 -5.90 3.64
C TYR A 234 -5.82 -5.05 4.92
N THR A 235 -5.29 -3.82 4.88
CA THR A 235 -5.24 -2.90 6.03
C THR A 235 -6.56 -2.17 6.23
N PHE A 236 -7.16 -1.65 5.16
CA PHE A 236 -8.27 -0.70 5.26
C PHE A 236 -9.59 -1.19 4.67
N ALA A 237 -9.68 -2.43 4.17
CA ALA A 237 -10.93 -2.96 3.59
C ALA A 237 -12.11 -2.84 4.55
N ASP A 238 -11.95 -3.17 5.83
CA ASP A 238 -13.03 -3.06 6.83
C ASP A 238 -13.30 -1.62 7.30
N VAL A 239 -12.43 -0.68 6.95
CA VAL A 239 -12.58 0.74 7.33
C VAL A 239 -13.31 1.49 6.23
N SER A 240 -12.75 1.53 5.01
CA SER A 240 -13.27 2.33 3.88
C SER A 240 -13.69 1.54 2.66
N GLY A 241 -13.39 0.23 2.61
CA GLY A 241 -13.46 -0.55 1.36
C GLY A 241 -12.21 -0.45 0.49
N SER A 242 -11.23 0.40 0.85
CA SER A 242 -9.93 0.56 0.17
C SER A 242 -10.01 0.92 -1.31
N ASN A 243 -10.73 1.99 -1.64
CA ASN A 243 -10.92 2.37 -3.04
C ASN A 243 -9.63 2.96 -3.65
N PHE A 244 -9.04 3.93 -2.96
CA PHE A 244 -7.79 4.65 -3.30
C PHE A 244 -7.71 5.21 -4.74
N ASN A 245 -8.86 5.29 -5.40
CA ASN A 245 -8.98 5.54 -6.83
C ASN A 245 -10.39 6.07 -7.13
N PRO A 246 -10.53 7.29 -7.69
CA PRO A 246 -11.83 7.86 -8.04
C PRO A 246 -12.65 7.00 -9.00
N ALA A 247 -12.01 6.25 -9.90
CA ALA A 247 -12.69 5.33 -10.80
C ALA A 247 -13.25 4.11 -10.05
N VAL A 248 -12.52 3.59 -9.05
CA VAL A 248 -13.05 2.53 -8.16
C VAL A 248 -14.19 3.07 -7.30
N SER A 249 -14.03 4.27 -6.73
CA SER A 249 -15.09 4.94 -5.96
C SER A 249 -16.36 5.15 -6.80
N LEU A 250 -16.21 5.48 -8.08
CA LEU A 250 -17.36 5.60 -8.99
C LEU A 250 -18.06 4.25 -9.18
N ALA A 251 -17.32 3.16 -9.39
CA ALA A 251 -17.89 1.82 -9.48
C ALA A 251 -18.64 1.44 -8.19
N MET A 252 -18.08 1.72 -7.02
CA MET A 252 -18.72 1.44 -5.74
C MET A 252 -19.98 2.30 -5.53
N LEU A 253 -19.99 3.55 -5.98
CA LEU A 253 -21.19 4.40 -5.97
C LEU A 253 -22.31 3.81 -6.83
N VAL A 254 -22.03 3.47 -8.09
CA VAL A 254 -23.06 2.91 -8.99
C VAL A 254 -23.49 1.49 -8.62
N ASP A 255 -22.63 0.74 -7.92
CA ASP A 255 -22.98 -0.56 -7.32
C ASP A 255 -23.79 -0.43 -6.02
N GLY A 256 -24.03 0.79 -5.53
CA GLY A 256 -24.81 1.06 -4.31
C GLY A 256 -24.05 0.81 -3.00
N LYS A 257 -22.73 0.66 -3.06
CA LYS A 257 -21.84 0.43 -1.89
C LYS A 257 -21.34 1.72 -1.25
N LEU A 258 -21.45 2.85 -1.94
CA LEU A 258 -21.15 4.18 -1.40
C LEU A 258 -22.35 5.11 -1.52
N THR A 259 -22.51 5.99 -0.54
CA THR A 259 -23.35 7.18 -0.67
C THR A 259 -22.67 8.24 -1.54
N VAL A 260 -23.46 9.19 -2.06
CA VAL A 260 -22.92 10.33 -2.83
C VAL A 260 -21.95 11.17 -1.99
N ILE A 261 -22.22 11.35 -0.68
CA ILE A 261 -21.37 12.12 0.22
C ILE A 261 -20.03 11.41 0.44
N GLU A 262 -20.04 10.10 0.66
CA GLU A 262 -18.81 9.31 0.78
C GLU A 262 -18.01 9.35 -0.51
N PHE A 263 -18.67 9.15 -1.66
CA PHE A 263 -18.02 9.24 -2.97
C PHE A 263 -17.31 10.57 -3.16
N LEU A 264 -18.00 11.70 -2.96
CA LEU A 264 -17.41 13.02 -3.13
C LEU A 264 -16.26 13.25 -2.13
N SER A 265 -16.43 12.82 -0.88
CA SER A 265 -15.38 12.94 0.15
C SER A 265 -14.15 12.10 -0.21
N PHE A 266 -14.35 10.90 -0.76
CA PHE A 266 -13.28 10.01 -1.18
C PHE A 266 -12.52 10.60 -2.36
N VAL A 267 -13.22 11.06 -3.40
CA VAL A 267 -12.57 11.69 -4.57
C VAL A 267 -11.74 12.90 -4.14
N CYS A 268 -12.30 13.83 -3.36
CA CYS A 268 -11.56 14.98 -2.85
C CYS A 268 -10.31 14.57 -2.08
N THR A 269 -10.45 13.60 -1.18
CA THR A 269 -9.35 13.11 -0.33
C THR A 269 -8.27 12.43 -1.15
N GLN A 270 -8.66 11.55 -2.09
CA GLN A 270 -7.75 10.82 -2.96
C GLN A 270 -6.92 11.78 -3.83
N LEU A 271 -7.52 12.86 -4.35
CA LEU A 271 -6.82 13.88 -5.11
C LEU A 271 -5.82 14.69 -4.26
N ILE A 272 -6.20 15.05 -3.02
CA ILE A 272 -5.30 15.73 -2.08
C ILE A 272 -4.11 14.83 -1.73
N SER A 273 -4.38 13.57 -1.39
CA SER A 273 -3.34 12.57 -1.13
C SER A 273 -2.39 12.41 -2.30
N ALA A 274 -2.90 12.44 -3.54
CA ALA A 274 -2.09 12.32 -4.75
C ALA A 274 -1.07 13.45 -4.89
N VAL A 275 -1.51 14.70 -4.67
CA VAL A 275 -0.61 15.86 -4.71
C VAL A 275 0.45 15.77 -3.61
N LEU A 276 0.08 15.38 -2.39
CA LEU A 276 1.02 15.24 -1.28
C LEU A 276 2.02 14.11 -1.49
N ALA A 277 1.56 12.97 -2.01
CA ALA A 277 2.43 11.83 -2.34
C ALA A 277 3.46 12.21 -3.40
N PHE A 278 3.03 12.87 -4.47
CA PHE A 278 3.91 13.37 -5.53
C PHE A 278 4.93 14.40 -5.00
N GLY A 279 4.47 15.39 -4.23
CA GLY A 279 5.36 16.39 -3.63
C GLY A 279 6.38 15.78 -2.68
N THR A 280 5.98 14.77 -1.90
CA THR A 280 6.87 14.01 -1.02
C THR A 280 7.91 13.22 -1.82
N ALA A 281 7.48 12.53 -2.88
CA ALA A 281 8.37 11.79 -3.76
C ALA A 281 9.38 12.72 -4.46
N HIS A 282 8.93 13.88 -4.94
CA HIS A 282 9.78 14.90 -5.55
C HIS A 282 10.84 15.40 -4.56
N TYR A 283 10.46 15.68 -3.31
CA TYR A 283 11.40 16.07 -2.26
C TYR A 283 12.46 14.99 -1.98
N ILE A 284 12.04 13.72 -1.90
CA ILE A 284 12.94 12.59 -1.64
C ILE A 284 13.90 12.37 -2.82
N ASN A 285 13.38 12.20 -4.05
CA ASN A 285 14.19 11.85 -5.24
C ASN A 285 14.92 13.04 -5.88
N GLY A 286 14.55 14.29 -5.55
CA GLY A 286 15.21 15.49 -6.08
C GLY A 286 15.02 15.73 -7.58
N GLY A 287 13.97 15.17 -8.19
CA GLY A 287 13.73 15.27 -9.63
C GLY A 287 12.25 15.22 -10.01
N ASP A 288 11.95 15.65 -11.24
CA ASP A 288 10.59 15.67 -11.81
C ASP A 288 10.15 14.24 -12.14
N TRP A 289 9.39 13.60 -11.26
CA TRP A 289 8.65 12.40 -11.67
C TRP A 289 7.69 12.82 -12.78
N LYS A 290 7.83 12.20 -13.95
CA LYS A 290 6.95 12.42 -15.09
C LYS A 290 6.38 11.08 -15.49
N ARG A 291 5.08 11.05 -15.69
CA ARG A 291 4.45 9.89 -16.34
C ARG A 291 4.79 9.94 -17.82
N VAL A 292 5.54 8.96 -18.28
CA VAL A 292 5.97 8.87 -19.67
C VAL A 292 5.15 7.78 -20.36
N ALA A 293 4.33 8.21 -21.32
CA ALA A 293 3.71 7.32 -22.28
C ALA A 293 4.75 6.82 -23.29
N GLY A 294 4.50 5.67 -23.92
CA GLY A 294 5.42 5.16 -24.93
C GLY A 294 5.43 6.01 -26.19
N GLU A 295 6.58 6.05 -26.87
CA GLU A 295 6.70 6.76 -28.14
C GLU A 295 5.88 6.09 -29.25
N GLY A 296 5.33 6.90 -30.16
CA GLY A 296 4.65 6.41 -31.36
C GLY A 296 3.16 6.06 -31.19
N HIS A 297 2.55 6.33 -30.04
CA HIS A 297 1.13 6.11 -29.79
C HIS A 297 0.29 7.39 -29.95
N THR A 298 -0.93 7.23 -30.46
CA THR A 298 -1.91 8.32 -30.51
C THR A 298 -2.62 8.47 -29.17
N VAL A 299 -3.13 9.68 -28.87
CA VAL A 299 -3.94 9.92 -27.65
C VAL A 299 -5.12 8.97 -27.53
N SER A 300 -5.75 8.59 -28.64
CA SER A 300 -6.83 7.59 -28.64
C SER A 300 -6.36 6.20 -28.26
N GLN A 301 -5.18 5.76 -28.71
CA GLN A 301 -4.59 4.48 -28.30
C GLN A 301 -4.25 4.49 -26.81
N GLU A 302 -3.65 5.58 -26.33
CA GLU A 302 -3.35 5.77 -24.91
C GLU A 302 -4.62 5.73 -24.04
N MET A 303 -5.70 6.41 -24.46
CA MET A 303 -7.00 6.40 -23.78
C MET A 303 -7.66 5.02 -23.75
N VAL A 304 -7.63 4.27 -24.86
CA VAL A 304 -8.16 2.89 -24.90
C VAL A 304 -7.38 1.99 -23.94
N ALA A 305 -6.07 2.15 -23.90
CA ALA A 305 -5.22 1.40 -22.97
C ALA A 305 -5.58 1.71 -21.52
N GLU A 306 -5.78 2.99 -21.17
CA GLU A 306 -6.17 3.39 -19.81
C GLU A 306 -7.55 2.86 -19.41
N ALA A 307 -8.52 2.96 -20.32
CA ALA A 307 -9.86 2.39 -20.10
C ALA A 307 -9.79 0.87 -19.87
N PHE A 308 -8.97 0.14 -20.64
CA PHE A 308 -8.78 -1.30 -20.48
C PHE A 308 -8.09 -1.66 -19.15
N GLY A 309 -7.03 -0.94 -18.79
CA GLY A 309 -6.34 -1.14 -17.51
C GLY A 309 -7.29 -0.91 -16.33
N THR A 310 -8.03 0.19 -16.31
CA THR A 310 -9.03 0.46 -15.26
C THR A 310 -10.15 -0.57 -15.28
N PHE A 311 -10.58 -1.04 -16.45
CA PHE A 311 -11.57 -2.10 -16.56
C PHE A 311 -11.11 -3.37 -15.82
N VAL A 312 -9.87 -3.83 -16.08
CA VAL A 312 -9.32 -5.03 -15.43
C VAL A 312 -9.31 -4.85 -13.91
N LEU A 313 -8.80 -3.72 -13.42
CA LEU A 313 -8.73 -3.42 -11.99
C LEU A 313 -10.13 -3.43 -11.34
N VAL A 314 -11.06 -2.66 -11.88
CA VAL A 314 -12.41 -2.50 -11.30
C VAL A 314 -13.21 -3.79 -11.39
N PHE A 315 -13.11 -4.52 -12.51
CA PHE A 315 -13.80 -5.79 -12.68
C PHE A 315 -13.29 -6.83 -11.68
N THR A 316 -11.98 -6.89 -11.43
CA THR A 316 -11.40 -7.75 -10.39
C THR A 316 -11.93 -7.36 -9.02
N ILE A 317 -11.89 -6.08 -8.64
CA ILE A 317 -12.40 -5.60 -7.33
C ILE A 317 -13.85 -6.03 -7.11
N LEU A 318 -14.74 -5.77 -8.08
CA LEU A 318 -16.15 -6.14 -7.98
C LEU A 318 -16.34 -7.66 -7.88
N SER A 319 -15.55 -8.44 -8.61
CA SER A 319 -15.66 -9.90 -8.65
C SER A 319 -15.18 -10.57 -7.35
N VAL A 320 -14.04 -10.14 -6.80
CA VAL A 320 -13.47 -10.77 -5.60
C VAL A 320 -14.19 -10.35 -4.32
N THR A 321 -14.85 -9.20 -4.31
CA THR A 321 -15.63 -8.72 -3.17
C THR A 321 -17.02 -9.33 -3.05
N LYS A 322 -17.46 -10.16 -4.02
CA LYS A 322 -18.78 -10.81 -4.02
C LYS A 322 -18.83 -12.14 -3.25
N SER A 323 -17.75 -12.93 -3.25
CA SER A 323 -17.78 -14.32 -2.78
C SER A 323 -16.99 -14.51 -1.49
N ALA A 324 -17.60 -15.17 -0.50
CA ALA A 324 -16.94 -15.61 0.74
C ALA A 324 -15.80 -16.63 0.51
N TYR A 325 -15.74 -17.28 -0.66
CA TYR A 325 -14.62 -18.14 -1.04
C TYR A 325 -13.45 -17.34 -1.65
N LEU A 326 -13.75 -16.26 -2.39
CA LEU A 326 -12.73 -15.38 -2.95
C LEU A 326 -12.22 -14.34 -1.93
N SER A 327 -12.96 -14.14 -0.84
CA SER A 327 -12.60 -13.20 0.24
C SER A 327 -11.39 -13.62 1.05
N GLU A 328 -10.83 -14.81 0.84
CA GLU A 328 -9.51 -15.12 1.41
C GLU A 328 -8.41 -14.39 0.62
N HIS A 329 -8.44 -14.38 -0.71
CA HIS A 329 -7.30 -13.89 -1.52
C HIS A 329 -7.54 -12.53 -2.20
N PHE A 330 -8.57 -11.78 -1.77
CA PHE A 330 -9.02 -10.56 -2.46
C PHE A 330 -7.93 -9.50 -2.59
N GLY A 331 -7.16 -9.23 -1.52
CA GLY A 331 -6.11 -8.22 -1.55
C GLY A 331 -4.99 -8.57 -2.53
N TRP A 332 -4.62 -9.86 -2.61
CA TRP A 332 -3.66 -10.36 -3.58
C TRP A 332 -4.18 -10.24 -5.02
N ALA A 333 -5.42 -10.66 -5.27
CA ALA A 333 -6.02 -10.59 -6.60
C ALA A 333 -6.11 -9.14 -7.12
N ILE A 334 -6.48 -8.19 -6.26
CA ILE A 334 -6.53 -6.76 -6.61
C ILE A 334 -5.13 -6.22 -6.92
N GLY A 335 -4.11 -6.57 -6.12
CA GLY A 335 -2.72 -6.19 -6.38
C GLY A 335 -2.16 -6.76 -7.69
N VAL A 336 -2.47 -8.02 -7.99
CA VAL A 336 -2.10 -8.65 -9.27
C VAL A 336 -2.84 -8.00 -10.43
N ALA A 337 -4.10 -7.61 -10.28
CA ALA A 337 -4.87 -6.95 -11.32
C ALA A 337 -4.29 -5.57 -11.68
N VAL A 338 -3.92 -4.74 -10.69
CA VAL A 338 -3.26 -3.46 -10.99
C VAL A 338 -1.88 -3.67 -11.63
N MET A 339 -1.12 -4.68 -11.18
CA MET A 339 0.17 -5.03 -11.76
C MET A 339 0.03 -5.48 -13.23
N ALA A 340 -0.95 -6.33 -13.53
CA ALA A 340 -1.23 -6.80 -14.88
C ALA A 340 -1.75 -5.67 -15.79
N GLY A 341 -2.64 -4.83 -15.28
CA GLY A 341 -3.16 -3.67 -15.99
C GLY A 341 -2.05 -2.67 -16.29
N ALA A 342 -1.30 -2.22 -15.29
CA ALA A 342 -0.17 -1.31 -15.48
C ALA A 342 0.94 -1.91 -16.36
N GLY A 343 1.25 -3.20 -16.22
CA GLY A 343 2.28 -3.87 -17.02
C GLY A 343 1.90 -4.03 -18.50
N SER A 344 0.64 -4.32 -18.80
CA SER A 344 0.16 -4.54 -20.17
C SER A 344 0.02 -3.25 -20.99
N GLN A 345 -0.29 -2.12 -20.34
CA GLN A 345 -0.46 -0.84 -21.02
C GLN A 345 0.60 0.23 -20.69
N GLY A 346 1.53 -0.04 -19.77
CA GLY A 346 2.53 0.93 -19.33
C GLY A 346 3.39 1.46 -20.47
N SER A 347 3.74 0.62 -21.45
CA SER A 347 4.48 1.04 -22.64
C SER A 347 3.63 1.79 -23.67
N ILE A 348 2.31 1.91 -23.47
CA ILE A 348 1.40 2.63 -24.36
C ILE A 348 1.08 3.98 -23.75
N SER A 349 0.40 3.99 -22.60
CA SER A 349 -0.12 5.21 -21.96
C SER A 349 0.74 5.70 -20.80
N GLY A 350 1.55 4.83 -20.19
CA GLY A 350 2.20 5.05 -18.90
C GLY A 350 1.48 4.39 -17.72
N GLY A 351 0.30 3.79 -17.92
CA GLY A 351 -0.34 2.88 -16.95
C GLY A 351 -0.83 3.54 -15.66
N SER A 352 -1.69 4.55 -15.74
CA SER A 352 -2.30 5.20 -14.57
C SER A 352 -3.40 4.37 -13.91
N LEU A 353 -4.40 3.94 -14.67
CA LEU A 353 -5.59 3.20 -14.23
C LEU A 353 -6.40 3.91 -13.12
N ASN A 354 -6.10 5.17 -12.82
CA ASN A 354 -6.51 5.85 -11.61
C ASN A 354 -6.49 7.37 -11.83
N PRO A 355 -7.65 8.04 -11.77
CA PRO A 355 -7.74 9.49 -11.94
C PRO A 355 -6.87 10.28 -10.95
N SER A 356 -6.57 9.76 -9.76
CA SER A 356 -5.65 10.40 -8.82
C SER A 356 -4.20 10.38 -9.31
N ILE A 357 -3.76 9.28 -9.91
CA ILE A 357 -2.42 9.16 -10.52
C ILE A 357 -2.33 10.10 -11.72
N THR A 358 -3.35 10.06 -12.58
CA THR A 358 -3.45 10.91 -13.77
C THR A 358 -3.51 12.40 -13.40
N PHE A 359 -4.25 12.76 -12.35
CA PHE A 359 -4.32 14.13 -11.85
C PHE A 359 -2.97 14.61 -11.31
N ALA A 360 -2.29 13.81 -10.47
CA ALA A 360 -0.95 14.16 -9.98
C ALA A 360 0.06 14.32 -11.12
N ALA A 361 0.01 13.44 -12.12
CA ALA A 361 0.82 13.57 -13.33
C ALA A 361 0.53 14.89 -14.09
N ALA A 362 -0.74 15.28 -14.20
CA ALA A 362 -1.13 16.53 -14.84
C ALA A 362 -0.61 17.77 -14.10
N VAL A 363 -0.55 17.74 -12.76
CA VAL A 363 0.02 18.83 -11.96
C VAL A 363 1.54 18.93 -12.17
N GLY A 364 2.23 17.79 -12.32
CA GLY A 364 3.67 17.74 -12.59
C GLY A 364 4.07 18.04 -14.05
N ASP A 365 3.12 18.00 -14.99
CA ASP A 365 3.34 18.18 -16.43
C ASP A 365 2.18 18.95 -17.08
N LEU A 366 2.15 20.26 -16.86
CA LEU A 366 1.06 21.13 -17.33
C LEU A 366 0.93 21.21 -18.86
N ASP A 367 1.99 20.86 -19.60
CA ASP A 367 2.00 20.90 -21.06
C ASP A 367 1.09 19.82 -21.68
N ARG A 368 0.93 18.68 -21.00
CA ARG A 368 0.06 17.57 -21.43
C ARG A 368 -1.31 17.55 -20.73
N LYS A 369 -1.73 18.63 -20.06
CA LYS A 369 -2.97 18.67 -19.25
C LYS A 369 -4.24 18.16 -19.96
N TYR A 370 -4.42 18.46 -21.24
CA TYR A 370 -5.60 17.99 -22.00
C TYR A 370 -5.55 16.48 -22.31
N THR A 371 -4.36 15.93 -22.51
CA THR A 371 -4.15 14.49 -22.62
C THR A 371 -4.52 13.79 -21.31
N TYR A 372 -4.08 14.33 -20.17
CA TYR A 372 -4.44 13.78 -18.87
C TYR A 372 -5.94 13.88 -18.55
N LEU A 373 -6.62 14.95 -18.94
CA LEU A 373 -8.09 15.01 -18.85
C LEU A 373 -8.78 13.92 -19.69
N GLY A 374 -8.25 13.63 -20.88
CA GLY A 374 -8.68 12.50 -21.69
C GLY A 374 -8.51 11.15 -20.97
N TYR A 375 -7.42 10.98 -20.22
CA TYR A 375 -7.17 9.74 -19.47
C TYR A 375 -8.12 9.59 -18.31
N VAL A 376 -8.39 10.65 -17.53
CA VAL A 376 -9.41 10.63 -16.48
C VAL A 376 -10.74 10.17 -17.06
N PHE A 377 -11.15 10.72 -18.21
CA PHE A 377 -12.38 10.29 -18.87
C PHE A 377 -12.35 8.79 -19.24
N ALA A 378 -11.25 8.32 -19.84
CA ALA A 378 -11.09 6.92 -20.24
C ALA A 378 -11.13 5.96 -19.04
N GLU A 379 -10.48 6.31 -17.92
CA GLU A 379 -10.47 5.54 -16.68
C GLU A 379 -11.89 5.43 -16.09
N LEU A 380 -12.64 6.54 -16.05
CA LEU A 380 -14.03 6.54 -15.58
C LEU A 380 -14.94 5.68 -16.48
N VAL A 381 -14.76 5.75 -17.80
CA VAL A 381 -15.47 4.87 -18.76
C VAL A 381 -15.10 3.41 -18.53
N GLY A 382 -13.81 3.09 -18.40
CA GLY A 382 -13.32 1.74 -18.11
C GLY A 382 -13.94 1.15 -16.84
N SER A 383 -14.07 1.98 -15.79
CA SER A 383 -14.74 1.62 -14.55
C SER A 383 -16.22 1.29 -14.73
N LEU A 384 -16.98 2.14 -15.43
CA LEU A 384 -18.40 1.91 -15.69
C LEU A 384 -18.63 0.67 -16.57
N VAL A 385 -17.79 0.45 -17.58
CA VAL A 385 -17.84 -0.74 -18.43
C VAL A 385 -17.53 -2.00 -17.60
N ALA A 386 -16.57 -1.93 -16.68
CA ALA A 386 -16.28 -3.03 -15.76
C ALA A 386 -17.46 -3.35 -14.84
N TRP A 387 -18.14 -2.33 -14.33
CA TRP A 387 -19.35 -2.52 -13.54
C TRP A 387 -20.48 -3.15 -14.35
N VAL A 388 -20.73 -2.70 -15.58
CA VAL A 388 -21.73 -3.33 -16.48
C VAL A 388 -21.37 -4.79 -16.75
N ALA A 389 -20.11 -5.06 -17.13
CA ALA A 389 -19.64 -6.42 -17.39
C ALA A 389 -19.77 -7.31 -16.15
N PHE A 390 -19.39 -6.78 -14.98
CA PHE A 390 -19.58 -7.47 -13.70
C PHE A 390 -21.03 -7.83 -13.47
N LYS A 391 -21.97 -6.89 -13.67
CA LYS A 391 -23.41 -7.17 -13.56
C LYS A 391 -23.83 -8.26 -14.53
N CYS A 392 -23.50 -8.16 -15.82
CA CYS A 392 -23.85 -9.15 -16.84
C CYS A 392 -23.37 -10.57 -16.51
N VAL A 393 -22.13 -10.72 -16.02
CA VAL A 393 -21.55 -12.02 -15.66
C VAL A 393 -22.12 -12.55 -14.33
N ASN A 394 -22.57 -11.65 -13.44
CA ASN A 394 -23.08 -11.98 -12.12
C ASN A 394 -24.60 -11.93 -11.98
N LEU A 395 -25.33 -11.87 -13.09
CA LEU A 395 -26.79 -12.03 -13.13
C LEU A 395 -27.19 -13.46 -12.73
N GLU A 396 -27.19 -13.73 -11.43
CA GLU A 396 -28.09 -14.72 -10.84
C GLU A 396 -29.45 -14.05 -10.53
N SER A 397 -30.11 -13.46 -11.53
CA SER A 397 -31.57 -13.25 -11.48
C SER A 397 -32.25 -13.09 -12.85
N PHE A 398 -31.95 -13.96 -13.82
CA PHE A 398 -33.03 -14.38 -14.75
C PHE A 398 -34.05 -15.31 -14.07
N SER A 399 -33.97 -15.51 -12.75
CA SER A 399 -35.11 -15.94 -11.93
C SER A 399 -36.20 -14.88 -11.85
N ASP A 400 -35.87 -13.58 -12.00
CA ASP A 400 -36.86 -12.49 -12.07
C ASP A 400 -37.43 -12.27 -13.48
N LEU A 401 -36.90 -12.99 -14.48
CA LEU A 401 -37.51 -13.10 -15.81
C LEU A 401 -38.35 -14.37 -15.97
N LYS A 402 -38.34 -15.28 -14.98
CA LYS A 402 -39.35 -16.35 -14.87
C LYS A 402 -40.69 -15.85 -14.33
N SER A 403 -40.77 -14.61 -13.83
CA SER A 403 -42.03 -13.96 -13.45
C SER A 403 -42.67 -13.17 -14.60
N VAL A 404 -42.02 -13.07 -15.76
CA VAL A 404 -42.69 -12.66 -17.01
C VAL A 404 -43.39 -13.89 -17.59
N ASN A 405 -44.60 -14.12 -17.07
CA ASN A 405 -45.69 -14.94 -17.58
C ASN A 405 -45.33 -16.04 -18.60
N ALA A 406 -45.04 -17.24 -18.09
CA ALA A 406 -45.26 -18.49 -18.85
C ALA A 406 -46.72 -18.66 -19.32
N ARG A 407 -47.65 -17.80 -18.86
CA ARG A 407 -49.04 -17.72 -19.32
C ARG A 407 -49.26 -16.97 -20.63
N GLU A 408 -48.36 -16.09 -21.04
CA GLU A 408 -48.52 -15.31 -22.29
C GLU A 408 -47.96 -16.03 -23.51
N PHE A 409 -47.05 -17.00 -23.32
CA PHE A 409 -46.52 -17.79 -24.43
C PHE A 409 -47.42 -18.96 -24.86
N GLN A 410 -48.40 -19.34 -24.03
CA GLN A 410 -49.31 -20.47 -24.31
C GLN A 410 -50.55 -20.07 -25.12
N VAL A 411 -50.91 -18.78 -25.16
CA VAL A 411 -52.05 -18.24 -25.92
C VAL A 411 -51.68 -17.95 -27.39
N LEU A 412 -50.40 -18.06 -27.77
CA LEU A 412 -49.92 -17.91 -29.15
C LEU A 412 -49.70 -19.26 -29.87
N LEU A 413 -50.01 -20.38 -29.21
CA LEU A 413 -49.88 -21.74 -29.75
C LEU A 413 -51.17 -22.58 -29.68
N GLU A 414 -52.30 -21.93 -29.37
CA GLU A 414 -53.67 -22.42 -29.64
C GLU A 414 -54.34 -21.45 -30.63
#